data_AF-A0A7V6L367-F1
#
_entry.id   AF-A0A7V6L367-F1
#
_cell.length_a   1.000
_cell.length_b   1.000
_cell.length_c   1.000
_cell.angle_alpha   90.00
_cell.angle_beta   90.00
_cell.angle_gamma   90.00
#
_symmetry.space_group_name_H-M   'P 1'
#
loop_
_entity.id
_entity.type
_entity.pdbx_description
1 polymer ?
#
loop_
_entity_poly.entity_id
_entity_poly.type
_entity_poly.pdbx_seq_one_letter_code
_entity_poly.pdbx_strand_id
1 'polypeptide(L)'
;MKLLKLDEVIKIRRQEFAVSKLIDSLINLPSSEVKAFFETQGLSLPKSVRIAVLQNVLKDPVEKTLGERAHLADELGYRLTWVEFFSEYQLENLLKFYNAVSLNKKYLTELWLNLLSFAIEKKVDDKVLLELVDKAKGNKHLPADILAYNLDLHPIFLDEKNEIDGISQDQFRTVLYKASTVNEIREIGKKHGVNVPKRLKKEELANIIIGVLKDRKEHTPELEERVRSLSIVLLQRFAKDNDIKASIELKKEEVIEYILANANQTKDKYALPVDISVYDRELRSKEKIEARAKQIEEAKKAEEKPAPVVVKEEPKPVAPKPVKVEEKVEVVKKSKHSPQYEEVVKELALLREELLHHINNCKCTASLKEKK
;
A
#
# COMPACT_ATOMS: atom_id res chain seq x y z
N MET A 1 22.18 -12.87 12.32
CA MET A 1 22.55 -13.22 10.95
C MET A 1 23.67 -12.30 10.47
N LYS A 2 24.78 -12.84 9.96
CA LYS A 2 25.84 -12.00 9.36
C LYS A 2 25.47 -11.73 7.90
N LEU A 3 25.21 -10.47 7.56
CA LEU A 3 24.87 -10.08 6.20
C LEU A 3 26.12 -10.09 5.31
N LEU A 4 26.00 -10.69 4.12
CA LEU A 4 26.98 -10.59 3.06
C LEU A 4 27.10 -9.15 2.55
N LYS A 5 28.26 -8.80 2.03
CA LYS A 5 28.48 -7.53 1.33
C LYS A 5 28.62 -7.75 -0.17
N LEU A 6 28.23 -6.75 -0.97
CA LEU A 6 28.24 -6.85 -2.44
C LEU A 6 29.64 -7.00 -3.04
N ASP A 7 30.66 -6.49 -2.35
CA ASP A 7 32.08 -6.56 -2.69
C ASP A 7 32.75 -7.87 -2.24
N GLU A 8 32.05 -8.72 -1.48
CA GLU A 8 32.57 -10.01 -1.06
C GLU A 8 32.55 -11.05 -2.20
N VAL A 9 33.43 -12.04 -2.07
CA VAL A 9 33.45 -13.24 -2.89
C VAL A 9 33.12 -14.44 -2.00
N ILE A 10 32.14 -15.23 -2.43
CA ILE A 10 31.74 -16.46 -1.75
C ILE A 10 32.08 -17.67 -2.59
N LYS A 11 32.34 -18.80 -1.93
CA LYS A 11 32.62 -20.07 -2.58
C LYS A 11 31.40 -20.97 -2.50
N ILE A 12 30.89 -21.39 -3.64
CA ILE A 12 29.82 -22.40 -3.75
C ILE A 12 30.43 -23.59 -4.49
N ARG A 13 30.59 -24.72 -3.81
CA ARG A 13 31.39 -25.88 -4.24
C ARG A 13 32.85 -25.52 -4.52
N ARG A 14 33.25 -25.57 -5.80
CA ARG A 14 34.60 -25.29 -6.31
C ARG A 14 34.65 -24.00 -7.14
N GLN A 15 33.55 -23.24 -7.17
CA GLN A 15 33.45 -21.99 -7.93
C GLN A 15 33.38 -20.80 -6.98
N GLU A 16 34.05 -19.73 -7.36
CA GLU A 16 34.03 -18.45 -6.65
C GLU A 16 33.05 -17.51 -7.36
N PHE A 17 32.18 -16.89 -6.57
CA PHE A 17 31.16 -15.97 -7.05
C PHE A 17 31.32 -14.63 -6.34
N ALA A 18 31.46 -13.55 -7.12
CA ALA A 18 31.27 -12.21 -6.60
C ALA A 18 29.80 -12.03 -6.20
N VAL A 19 29.54 -11.62 -4.95
CA VAL A 19 28.18 -11.49 -4.41
C VAL A 19 27.35 -10.54 -5.27
N SER A 20 27.90 -9.40 -5.69
CA SER A 20 27.25 -8.46 -6.61
C SER A 20 26.68 -9.13 -7.89
N LYS A 21 27.51 -9.89 -8.63
CA LYS A 21 27.08 -10.58 -9.85
C LYS A 21 26.02 -11.65 -9.59
N LEU A 22 26.14 -12.32 -8.44
CA LEU A 22 25.19 -13.33 -8.02
C LEU A 22 23.82 -12.71 -7.76
N ILE A 23 23.78 -11.64 -6.96
CA ILE A 23 22.56 -10.91 -6.64
C ILE A 23 21.92 -10.33 -7.90
N ASP A 24 22.70 -9.70 -8.80
CA ASP A 24 22.19 -9.17 -10.08
C ASP A 24 21.48 -10.25 -10.93
N SER A 25 21.86 -11.52 -10.78
CA SER A 25 21.17 -12.65 -11.42
C SER A 25 19.93 -13.07 -10.62
N LEU A 26 20.07 -13.25 -9.30
CA LEU A 26 19.02 -13.76 -8.41
C LEU A 26 17.79 -12.85 -8.35
N ILE A 27 17.95 -11.53 -8.44
CA ILE A 27 16.83 -10.57 -8.43
C ILE A 27 15.82 -10.77 -9.58
N ASN A 28 16.21 -11.49 -10.64
CA ASN A 28 15.33 -11.79 -11.79
C ASN A 28 14.53 -13.08 -11.61
N LEU A 29 14.78 -13.86 -10.54
CA LEU A 29 14.02 -15.08 -10.30
C LEU A 29 12.54 -14.76 -10.02
N PRO A 30 11.60 -15.51 -10.62
CA PRO A 30 10.18 -15.38 -10.30
C PRO A 30 9.90 -15.85 -8.87
N SER A 31 8.88 -15.29 -8.22
CA SER A 31 8.54 -15.59 -6.82
C SER A 31 8.29 -17.08 -6.58
N SER A 32 7.72 -17.79 -7.56
CA SER A 32 7.45 -19.23 -7.49
C SER A 32 8.72 -20.06 -7.31
N GLU A 33 9.80 -19.72 -8.00
CA GLU A 33 11.10 -20.42 -7.89
C GLU A 33 11.77 -20.13 -6.55
N VAL A 34 11.68 -18.89 -6.07
CA VAL A 34 12.20 -18.49 -4.77
C VAL A 34 11.46 -19.21 -3.65
N LYS A 35 10.12 -19.15 -3.68
CA LYS A 35 9.25 -19.84 -2.74
C LYS A 35 9.55 -21.33 -2.70
N ALA A 36 9.58 -21.99 -3.86
CA ALA A 36 9.84 -23.42 -3.96
C ALA A 36 11.22 -23.80 -3.38
N PHE A 37 12.25 -22.99 -3.64
CA PHE A 37 13.57 -23.20 -3.04
C PHE A 37 13.51 -23.16 -1.52
N PHE A 38 12.94 -22.10 -0.93
CA PHE A 38 12.88 -21.96 0.54
C PHE A 38 12.00 -23.02 1.20
N GLU A 39 10.83 -23.34 0.63
CA GLU A 39 9.94 -24.39 1.14
C GLU A 39 10.59 -25.78 1.09
N THR A 40 11.25 -26.13 -0.02
CA THR A 40 11.92 -27.43 -0.18
C THR A 40 13.07 -27.60 0.82
N GLN A 41 13.76 -26.51 1.17
CA GLN A 41 14.83 -26.53 2.16
C GLN A 41 14.32 -26.40 3.61
N GLY A 42 13.00 -26.29 3.83
CA GLY A 42 12.42 -26.07 5.15
C GLY A 42 12.86 -24.74 5.78
N LEU A 43 13.18 -23.75 4.95
CA LEU A 43 13.70 -22.45 5.37
C LEU A 43 12.59 -21.41 5.42
N SER A 44 12.57 -20.65 6.51
CA SER A 44 11.72 -19.48 6.68
C SER A 44 12.47 -18.39 7.43
N LEU A 45 12.10 -17.14 7.17
CA LEU A 45 12.66 -15.96 7.83
C LEU A 45 11.57 -15.26 8.64
N PRO A 46 11.90 -14.52 9.70
CA PRO A 46 10.93 -13.65 10.33
C PRO A 46 10.57 -12.48 9.40
N LYS A 47 9.30 -12.07 9.39
CA LYS A 47 8.82 -10.91 8.59
C LYS A 47 9.56 -9.62 8.91
N SER A 48 10.09 -9.48 10.12
CA SER A 48 10.93 -8.35 10.55
C SER A 48 12.13 -8.11 9.61
N VAL A 49 12.68 -9.15 8.99
CA VAL A 49 13.74 -9.03 7.97
C VAL A 49 13.25 -8.27 6.74
N ARG A 50 12.08 -8.64 6.21
CA ARG A 50 11.52 -7.98 5.02
C ARG A 50 11.07 -6.55 5.34
N ILE A 51 10.47 -6.35 6.51
CA ILE A 51 10.09 -5.02 7.00
C ILE A 51 11.32 -4.11 7.07
N ALA A 52 12.43 -4.57 7.66
CA ALA A 52 13.65 -3.78 7.77
C ALA A 52 14.21 -3.38 6.38
N VAL A 53 14.21 -4.32 5.41
CA VAL A 53 14.60 -4.03 4.02
C VAL A 53 13.68 -2.99 3.39
N LEU A 54 12.36 -3.16 3.50
CA LEU A 54 11.38 -2.24 2.94
C LEU A 54 11.54 -0.84 3.55
N GLN A 55 11.65 -0.73 4.87
CA GLN A 55 11.84 0.54 5.57
C GLN A 55 13.11 1.27 5.12
N ASN A 56 14.23 0.54 5.00
CA ASN A 56 15.49 1.11 4.54
C ASN A 56 15.39 1.65 3.11
N VAL A 57 14.76 0.90 2.22
CA VAL A 57 14.62 1.25 0.80
C VAL A 57 13.65 2.41 0.59
N LEU A 58 12.56 2.45 1.36
CA LEU A 58 11.51 3.44 1.25
C LEU A 58 11.82 4.77 1.96
N LYS A 59 12.87 4.83 2.78
CA LYS A 59 13.25 6.02 3.54
C LYS A 59 13.36 7.28 2.66
N ASP A 60 14.24 7.27 1.66
CA ASP A 60 14.51 8.47 0.85
C ASP A 60 13.28 8.90 0.01
N PRO A 61 12.57 7.98 -0.69
CA PRO A 61 11.33 8.35 -1.40
C PRO A 61 10.26 8.96 -0.50
N VAL A 62 10.12 8.43 0.72
CA VAL A 62 9.14 8.93 1.70
C VAL A 62 9.53 10.31 2.22
N GLU A 63 10.80 10.51 2.60
CA GLU A 63 11.30 11.82 3.03
C GLU A 63 11.11 12.87 1.94
N LYS A 64 11.43 12.52 0.68
CA LYS A 64 11.20 13.40 -0.48
C LYS A 64 9.71 13.74 -0.64
N THR A 65 8.83 12.75 -0.57
CA THR A 65 7.38 12.96 -0.72
C THR A 65 6.82 13.81 0.40
N LEU A 66 7.28 13.60 1.64
CA LEU A 66 6.91 14.43 2.79
C LEU A 66 7.34 15.88 2.58
N GLY A 67 8.54 16.13 2.07
CA GLY A 67 9.03 17.47 1.74
C GLY A 67 8.20 18.14 0.65
N GLU A 68 7.97 17.45 -0.48
CA GLU A 68 7.15 17.96 -1.59
C GLU A 68 5.72 18.29 -1.16
N ARG A 69 5.16 17.54 -0.21
CA ARG A 69 3.80 17.72 0.31
C ARG A 69 3.74 18.51 1.61
N ALA A 70 4.82 19.16 2.05
CA ALA A 70 4.83 19.88 3.32
C ALA A 70 3.81 21.05 3.37
N HIS A 71 3.48 21.63 2.22
CA HIS A 71 2.47 22.69 2.10
C HIS A 71 1.02 22.16 2.07
N LEU A 72 0.83 20.85 1.86
CA LEU A 72 -0.49 20.23 1.74
C LEU A 72 -0.91 19.60 3.07
N ALA A 73 -2.11 19.94 3.54
CA ALA A 73 -2.77 19.22 4.62
C ALA A 73 -3.55 18.04 4.04
N ASP A 74 -2.85 16.94 3.75
CA ASP A 74 -3.46 15.76 3.12
C ASP A 74 -3.29 14.46 3.93
N GLU A 75 -4.18 13.50 3.65
CA GLU A 75 -4.20 12.20 4.31
C GLU A 75 -2.91 11.42 4.04
N LEU A 76 -2.38 11.49 2.81
CA LEU A 76 -1.16 10.76 2.44
C LEU A 76 0.05 11.25 3.25
N GLY A 77 0.25 12.57 3.35
CA GLY A 77 1.32 13.16 4.13
C GLY A 77 1.23 12.74 5.59
N TYR A 78 0.03 12.77 6.19
CA TYR A 78 -0.17 12.24 7.54
C TYR A 78 0.20 10.76 7.64
N ARG A 79 -0.31 9.91 6.74
CA ARG A 79 -0.01 8.46 6.74
C ARG A 79 1.49 8.18 6.65
N LEU A 80 2.22 8.88 5.78
CA LEU A 80 3.67 8.69 5.59
C LEU A 80 4.49 9.02 6.84
N THR A 81 4.00 9.87 7.75
CA THR A 81 4.70 10.09 9.03
C THR A 81 4.70 8.87 9.96
N TRP A 82 3.88 7.86 9.67
CA TRP A 82 3.79 6.60 10.44
C TRP A 82 4.61 5.46 9.81
N VAL A 83 5.36 5.71 8.73
CA VAL A 83 6.03 4.67 7.92
C VAL A 83 6.94 3.73 8.72
N GLU A 84 7.55 4.22 9.80
CA GLU A 84 8.43 3.42 10.67
C GLU A 84 7.70 2.32 11.45
N PHE A 85 6.37 2.43 11.57
CA PHE A 85 5.52 1.47 12.28
C PHE A 85 4.62 0.68 11.34
N PHE A 86 4.71 0.92 10.03
CA PHE A 86 3.90 0.22 9.04
C PHE A 86 4.10 -1.30 9.12
N SER A 87 3.01 -2.03 8.96
CA SER A 87 3.03 -3.48 8.77
C SER A 87 3.71 -3.85 7.44
N GLU A 88 4.07 -5.12 7.27
CA GLU A 88 4.69 -5.61 6.04
C GLU A 88 3.84 -5.27 4.80
N TYR A 89 2.53 -5.51 4.85
CA TYR A 89 1.64 -5.23 3.72
C TYR A 89 1.52 -3.73 3.41
N GLN A 90 1.51 -2.86 4.42
CA GLN A 90 1.51 -1.40 4.20
C GLN A 90 2.78 -0.96 3.47
N LEU A 91 3.93 -1.52 3.83
CA LEU A 91 5.21 -1.25 3.18
C LEU A 91 5.28 -1.84 1.75
N GLU A 92 4.77 -3.05 1.55
CA GLU A 92 4.65 -3.67 0.21
C GLU A 92 3.80 -2.82 -0.74
N ASN A 93 2.68 -2.28 -0.25
CA ASN A 93 1.83 -1.36 -1.02
C ASN A 93 2.51 -0.02 -1.27
N LEU A 94 3.25 0.50 -0.28
CA LEU A 94 3.98 1.76 -0.45
C LEU A 94 5.08 1.63 -1.50
N LEU A 95 5.77 0.49 -1.56
CA LEU A 95 6.72 0.19 -2.64
C LEU A 95 6.02 0.16 -4.01
N LYS A 96 4.86 -0.51 -4.11
CA LYS A 96 4.04 -0.51 -5.33
C LYS A 96 3.51 0.88 -5.70
N PHE A 97 3.21 1.73 -4.73
CA PHE A 97 2.76 3.10 -4.97
C PHE A 97 3.83 3.94 -5.68
N TYR A 98 5.10 3.82 -5.25
CA TYR A 98 6.20 4.52 -5.93
C TYR A 98 6.57 3.90 -7.27
N ASN A 99 6.52 2.56 -7.37
CA ASN A 99 6.73 1.76 -8.59
C ASN A 99 7.95 2.13 -9.47
N ALA A 100 9.00 2.73 -8.91
CA ALA A 100 10.17 3.11 -9.68
C ALA A 100 11.06 1.87 -9.93
N VAL A 101 11.49 1.65 -11.17
CA VAL A 101 12.34 0.49 -11.55
C VAL A 101 13.62 0.43 -10.71
N SER A 102 14.27 1.57 -10.49
CA SER A 102 15.47 1.68 -9.66
C SER A 102 15.21 1.33 -8.19
N LEU A 103 14.07 1.76 -7.65
CA LEU A 103 13.65 1.46 -6.29
C LEU A 103 13.33 -0.03 -6.11
N ASN A 104 12.58 -0.61 -7.05
CA ASN A 104 12.28 -2.04 -7.05
C ASN A 104 13.56 -2.88 -7.19
N LYS A 105 14.52 -2.46 -8.02
CA LYS A 105 15.83 -3.11 -8.12
C LYS A 105 16.58 -3.03 -6.79
N LYS A 106 16.65 -1.85 -6.16
CA LYS A 106 17.28 -1.66 -4.83
C LYS A 106 16.65 -2.57 -3.78
N TYR A 107 15.31 -2.62 -3.72
CA TYR A 107 14.56 -3.51 -2.84
C TYR A 107 14.93 -4.98 -3.05
N LEU A 108 14.87 -5.46 -4.29
CA LEU A 108 15.19 -6.85 -4.60
C LEU A 108 16.65 -7.19 -4.28
N THR A 109 17.59 -6.28 -4.56
CA THR A 109 19.00 -6.46 -4.20
C THR A 109 19.18 -6.64 -2.69
N GLU A 110 18.59 -5.75 -1.88
CA GLU A 110 18.68 -5.83 -0.41
C GLU A 110 17.95 -7.06 0.15
N LEU A 111 16.79 -7.41 -0.40
CA LEU A 111 16.05 -8.62 -0.02
C LEU A 111 16.87 -9.87 -0.31
N TRP A 112 17.46 -9.98 -1.50
CA TRP A 112 18.26 -11.13 -1.89
C TRP A 112 19.57 -11.25 -1.13
N LEU A 113 20.19 -10.13 -0.73
CA LEU A 113 21.31 -10.18 0.20
C LEU A 113 20.93 -10.86 1.50
N ASN A 114 19.77 -10.53 2.07
CA ASN A 114 19.27 -11.16 3.28
C ASN A 114 18.94 -12.65 3.06
N LEU A 115 18.20 -12.98 2.01
CA LEU A 115 17.83 -14.35 1.67
C LEU A 115 19.05 -15.25 1.42
N LEU A 116 20.03 -14.77 0.65
CA LEU A 116 21.26 -15.51 0.36
C LEU A 116 22.12 -15.66 1.61
N SER A 117 22.30 -14.58 2.39
CA SER A 117 23.05 -14.64 3.65
C SER A 117 22.46 -15.68 4.59
N PHE A 118 21.12 -15.72 4.68
CA PHE A 118 20.40 -16.70 5.49
C PHE A 118 20.61 -18.13 4.99
N ALA A 119 20.50 -18.37 3.68
CA ALA A 119 20.70 -19.69 3.11
C ALA A 119 22.13 -20.22 3.36
N ILE A 120 23.14 -19.36 3.25
CA ILE A 120 24.54 -19.71 3.58
C ILE A 120 24.72 -19.97 5.07
N GLU A 121 24.16 -19.12 5.94
CA GLU A 121 24.24 -19.30 7.40
C GLU A 121 23.58 -20.61 7.84
N LYS A 122 22.47 -21.00 7.18
CA LYS A 122 21.79 -22.29 7.38
C LYS A 122 22.48 -23.47 6.70
N LYS A 123 23.61 -23.24 6.04
CA LYS A 123 24.42 -24.27 5.36
C LYS A 123 23.60 -25.09 4.35
N VAL A 124 22.77 -24.40 3.56
CA VAL A 124 22.10 -25.05 2.41
C VAL A 124 23.17 -25.70 1.53
N ASP A 125 22.89 -26.92 1.06
CA ASP A 125 23.82 -27.68 0.24
C ASP A 125 24.24 -26.89 -1.01
N ASP A 126 25.55 -26.83 -1.26
CA ASP A 126 26.12 -26.05 -2.35
C ASP A 126 25.61 -26.49 -3.74
N LYS A 127 25.17 -27.75 -3.90
CA LYS A 127 24.51 -28.22 -5.14
C LYS A 127 23.21 -27.46 -5.38
N VAL A 128 22.39 -27.36 -4.34
CA VAL A 128 21.07 -26.75 -4.40
C VAL A 128 21.20 -25.24 -4.61
N LEU A 129 22.18 -24.61 -3.95
CA LEU A 129 22.51 -23.21 -4.20
C LEU A 129 22.96 -22.99 -5.65
N LEU A 130 23.82 -23.87 -6.19
CA LEU A 130 24.27 -23.74 -7.58
C LEU A 130 23.11 -23.92 -8.58
N GLU A 131 22.19 -24.86 -8.33
CA GLU A 131 20.99 -25.05 -9.13
C GLU A 131 20.09 -23.79 -9.15
N LEU A 132 19.92 -23.13 -8.00
CA LEU A 132 19.20 -21.86 -7.91
C LEU A 132 19.87 -20.77 -8.75
N VAL A 133 21.20 -20.69 -8.68
CA VAL A 133 22.01 -19.71 -9.43
C VAL A 133 21.91 -19.96 -10.94
N ASP A 134 21.95 -21.21 -11.37
CA ASP A 134 21.82 -21.55 -12.79
C ASP A 134 20.42 -21.26 -13.32
N LYS A 135 19.36 -21.50 -12.52
CA LYS A 135 18.00 -21.05 -12.84
C LYS A 135 17.91 -19.52 -12.98
N ALA A 136 18.60 -18.79 -12.11
CA ALA A 136 18.59 -17.33 -12.13
C ALA A 136 19.17 -16.76 -13.45
N LYS A 137 20.22 -17.38 -13.99
CA LYS A 137 20.83 -16.98 -15.28
C LYS A 137 19.86 -17.09 -16.47
N GLY A 138 18.86 -17.96 -16.39
CA GLY A 138 17.81 -18.11 -17.41
C GLY A 138 16.80 -16.97 -17.42
N ASN A 139 16.71 -16.21 -16.33
CA ASN A 139 15.75 -15.12 -16.16
C ASN A 139 16.44 -13.76 -16.38
N LYS A 140 15.83 -12.90 -17.22
CA LYS A 140 16.44 -11.63 -17.67
C LYS A 140 15.66 -10.38 -17.26
N HIS A 141 14.49 -10.55 -16.67
CA HIS A 141 13.60 -9.44 -16.34
C HIS A 141 13.30 -9.43 -14.85
N LEU A 142 13.26 -8.24 -14.28
CA LEU A 142 12.76 -8.04 -12.93
C LEU A 142 11.28 -8.45 -12.86
N PRO A 143 10.79 -8.87 -11.68
CA PRO A 143 9.37 -9.09 -11.44
C PRO A 143 8.52 -7.89 -11.89
N ALA A 144 7.51 -8.14 -12.72
CA ALA A 144 6.68 -7.09 -13.30
C ALA A 144 5.72 -6.44 -12.29
N ASP A 145 5.14 -7.23 -11.37
CA ASP A 145 4.34 -6.73 -10.24
C ASP A 145 5.05 -7.08 -8.93
N ILE A 146 5.69 -6.08 -8.32
CA ILE A 146 6.46 -6.26 -7.09
C ILE A 146 5.58 -6.61 -5.88
N LEU A 147 4.31 -6.18 -5.86
CA LEU A 147 3.39 -6.58 -4.80
C LEU A 147 3.00 -8.04 -4.95
N ALA A 148 2.64 -8.47 -6.17
CA ALA A 148 2.32 -9.87 -6.42
C ALA A 148 3.51 -10.79 -6.08
N TYR A 149 4.72 -10.36 -6.43
CA TYR A 149 5.97 -11.05 -6.05
C TYR A 149 6.07 -11.24 -4.53
N ASN A 150 5.89 -10.17 -3.75
CA ASN A 150 6.00 -10.22 -2.30
C ASN A 150 4.88 -11.05 -1.64
N LEU A 151 3.66 -10.97 -2.15
CA LEU A 151 2.52 -11.74 -1.66
C LEU A 151 2.70 -13.24 -1.88
N ASP A 152 3.27 -13.65 -3.02
CA ASP A 152 3.56 -15.07 -3.27
C ASP A 152 4.65 -15.61 -2.33
N LEU A 153 5.59 -14.76 -1.92
CA LEU A 153 6.60 -15.07 -0.89
C LEU A 153 6.06 -15.03 0.54
N HIS A 154 4.79 -14.68 0.78
CA HIS A 154 4.22 -14.64 2.14
C HIS A 154 4.50 -15.92 2.98
N PRO A 155 4.39 -17.16 2.43
CA PRO A 155 4.59 -18.38 3.22
C PRO A 155 6.00 -18.59 3.76
N ILE A 156 7.03 -17.98 3.14
CA ILE A 156 8.43 -18.15 3.57
C ILE A 156 8.86 -17.09 4.61
N PHE A 157 7.99 -16.11 4.88
CA PHE A 157 8.19 -15.12 5.94
C PHE A 157 7.12 -15.26 7.03
N LEU A 158 7.56 -15.60 8.23
CA LEU A 158 6.68 -15.91 9.35
C LEU A 158 6.63 -14.76 10.34
N ASP A 159 5.45 -14.57 10.92
CA ASP A 159 5.26 -13.70 12.08
C ASP A 159 5.97 -14.29 13.30
N GLU A 160 6.51 -13.44 14.17
CA GLU A 160 6.95 -13.91 15.48
C GLU A 160 5.74 -14.19 16.39
N LYS A 161 6.01 -14.74 17.58
CA LYS A 161 4.98 -15.09 18.54
C LYS A 161 4.18 -13.83 18.95
N ASN A 162 2.87 -13.87 18.75
CA ASN A 162 1.92 -12.79 19.05
C ASN A 162 2.02 -11.57 18.10
N GLU A 163 2.66 -11.73 16.95
CA GLU A 163 2.65 -10.74 15.89
C GLU A 163 1.67 -11.11 14.77
N ILE A 164 1.30 -10.11 13.99
CA ILE A 164 0.57 -10.28 12.74
C ILE A 164 1.06 -9.23 11.73
N ASP A 165 1.34 -9.70 10.52
CA ASP A 165 1.93 -8.89 9.45
C ASP A 165 3.24 -8.17 9.86
N GLY A 166 4.00 -8.82 10.75
CA GLY A 166 5.33 -8.44 11.24
C GLY A 166 5.35 -7.37 12.32
N ILE A 167 4.19 -7.09 12.96
CA ILE A 167 4.08 -6.16 14.09
C ILE A 167 3.23 -6.76 15.22
N SER A 168 3.40 -6.26 16.45
CA SER A 168 2.59 -6.69 17.59
C SER A 168 1.11 -6.33 17.44
N GLN A 169 0.21 -7.06 18.12
CA GLN A 169 -1.24 -6.78 18.05
C GLN A 169 -1.59 -5.34 18.46
N ASP A 170 -0.92 -4.77 19.46
CA ASP A 170 -1.15 -3.38 19.89
C ASP A 170 -0.69 -2.38 18.82
N GLN A 171 0.49 -2.59 18.23
CA GLN A 171 0.93 -1.77 17.11
C GLN A 171 -0.01 -1.92 15.91
N PHE A 172 -0.48 -3.13 15.61
CA PHE A 172 -1.45 -3.40 14.56
C PHE A 172 -2.74 -2.58 14.76
N ARG A 173 -3.26 -2.53 16.00
CA ARG A 173 -4.40 -1.67 16.36
C ARG A 173 -4.13 -0.20 16.10
N THR A 174 -3.05 0.33 16.68
CA THR A 174 -2.73 1.76 16.59
C THR A 174 -2.46 2.18 15.14
N VAL A 175 -1.56 1.47 14.46
CA VAL A 175 -1.05 1.85 13.14
C VAL A 175 -2.14 1.73 12.08
N LEU A 176 -2.92 0.65 12.06
CA LEU A 176 -3.97 0.50 11.06
C LEU A 176 -5.11 1.49 11.31
N TYR A 177 -5.44 1.79 12.57
CA TYR A 177 -6.46 2.78 12.87
C TYR A 177 -6.07 4.18 12.37
N LYS A 178 -4.82 4.60 12.67
CA LYS A 178 -4.31 5.94 12.33
C LYS A 178 -3.90 6.08 10.87
N ALA A 179 -3.29 5.05 10.27
CA ALA A 179 -2.58 5.18 9.00
C ALA A 179 -3.09 4.26 7.87
N SER A 180 -4.26 3.62 8.02
CA SER A 180 -4.87 2.80 6.96
C SER A 180 -6.30 3.16 6.64
N THR A 181 -6.70 2.89 5.39
CA THR A 181 -8.11 2.93 4.99
C THR A 181 -8.78 1.60 5.34
N VAL A 182 -10.11 1.59 5.52
CA VAL A 182 -10.86 0.35 5.84
C VAL A 182 -10.63 -0.73 4.78
N ASN A 183 -10.53 -0.36 3.50
CA ASN A 183 -10.27 -1.32 2.43
C ASN A 183 -8.87 -1.93 2.53
N GLU A 184 -7.84 -1.13 2.83
CA GLU A 184 -6.48 -1.64 3.04
C GLU A 184 -6.44 -2.63 4.20
N ILE A 185 -7.10 -2.33 5.32
CA ILE A 185 -7.20 -3.23 6.48
C ILE A 185 -7.87 -4.56 6.08
N ARG A 186 -8.92 -4.53 5.24
CA ARG A 186 -9.56 -5.75 4.73
C ARG A 186 -8.63 -6.56 3.83
N GLU A 187 -7.81 -5.93 3.00
CA GLU A 187 -6.83 -6.65 2.19
C GLU A 187 -5.74 -7.29 3.05
N ILE A 188 -5.31 -6.64 4.14
CA ILE A 188 -4.45 -7.26 5.17
C ILE A 188 -5.15 -8.49 5.75
N GLY A 189 -6.43 -8.37 6.13
CA GLY A 189 -7.22 -9.52 6.60
C GLY A 189 -7.18 -10.69 5.62
N LYS A 190 -7.42 -10.44 4.33
CA LYS A 190 -7.38 -11.47 3.28
C LYS A 190 -6.01 -12.12 3.13
N LYS A 191 -4.92 -11.34 3.20
CA LYS A 191 -3.53 -11.85 3.17
C LYS A 191 -3.33 -12.93 4.24
N HIS A 192 -3.95 -12.74 5.41
CA HIS A 192 -3.88 -13.66 6.55
C HIS A 192 -5.04 -14.68 6.60
N GLY A 193 -5.77 -14.86 5.49
CA GLY A 193 -6.85 -15.86 5.38
C GLY A 193 -8.16 -15.45 6.07
N VAL A 194 -8.30 -14.19 6.48
CA VAL A 194 -9.50 -13.66 7.14
C VAL A 194 -10.31 -12.81 6.15
N ASN A 195 -11.46 -13.32 5.73
CA ASN A 195 -12.38 -12.55 4.89
C ASN A 195 -13.33 -11.72 5.76
N VAL A 196 -13.01 -10.45 5.98
CA VAL A 196 -13.83 -9.54 6.78
C VAL A 196 -15.11 -9.16 6.00
N PRO A 197 -16.31 -9.33 6.57
CA PRO A 197 -17.54 -8.95 5.89
C PRO A 197 -17.59 -7.45 5.61
N LYS A 198 -18.08 -7.06 4.43
CA LYS A 198 -18.22 -5.63 4.08
C LYS A 198 -19.33 -4.94 4.85
N ARG A 199 -20.37 -5.71 5.21
CA ARG A 199 -21.59 -5.22 5.88
C ARG A 199 -21.98 -6.20 6.97
N LEU A 200 -22.51 -5.65 8.06
CA LEU A 200 -23.16 -6.41 9.10
C LEU A 200 -24.45 -7.06 8.59
N LYS A 201 -24.75 -8.26 9.09
CA LYS A 201 -26.02 -8.93 8.90
C LYS A 201 -27.12 -8.24 9.70
N LYS A 202 -28.38 -8.47 9.32
CA LYS A 202 -29.56 -7.94 10.04
C LYS A 202 -29.50 -8.26 11.55
N GLU A 203 -29.16 -9.50 11.89
CA GLU A 203 -29.11 -9.96 13.28
C GLU A 203 -28.02 -9.27 14.09
N GLU A 204 -26.85 -9.05 13.50
CA GLU A 204 -25.73 -8.35 14.13
C GLU A 204 -26.10 -6.88 14.39
N LEU A 205 -26.72 -6.22 13.40
CA LEU A 205 -27.21 -4.85 13.55
C LEU A 205 -28.28 -4.74 14.64
N ALA A 206 -29.22 -5.70 14.70
CA ALA A 206 -30.23 -5.77 15.74
C ALA A 206 -29.59 -5.96 17.13
N ASN A 207 -28.58 -6.83 17.24
CA ASN A 207 -27.86 -7.06 18.49
C ASN A 207 -27.13 -5.80 18.99
N ILE A 208 -26.52 -5.02 18.10
CA ILE A 208 -25.90 -3.73 18.45
C ILE A 208 -26.94 -2.75 19.01
N ILE A 209 -28.08 -2.61 18.33
CA ILE A 209 -29.18 -1.73 18.76
C ILE A 209 -29.69 -2.16 20.15
N ILE A 210 -29.93 -3.46 20.33
CA ILE A 210 -30.37 -4.02 21.61
C ILE A 210 -29.33 -3.80 22.71
N GLY A 211 -28.04 -3.95 22.40
CA GLY A 211 -26.94 -3.67 23.32
C GLY A 211 -26.98 -2.23 23.83
N VAL A 212 -27.10 -1.26 22.93
CA VAL A 212 -27.19 0.17 23.31
C VAL A 212 -28.46 0.45 24.12
N LEU A 213 -29.59 -0.16 23.79
CA LEU A 213 -30.82 -0.04 24.59
C LEU A 213 -30.66 -0.62 26.00
N LYS A 214 -29.91 -1.73 26.14
CA LYS A 214 -29.58 -2.32 27.45
C LYS A 214 -28.66 -1.39 28.26
N ASP A 215 -27.64 -0.82 27.63
CA ASP A 215 -26.72 0.13 28.28
C ASP A 215 -27.45 1.39 28.75
N ARG A 216 -28.45 1.85 27.98
CA ARG A 216 -29.33 2.99 28.34
C ARG A 216 -30.44 2.62 29.33
N LYS A 217 -30.61 1.35 29.68
CA LYS A 217 -31.73 0.82 30.49
C LYS A 217 -33.11 1.08 29.87
N GLU A 218 -33.19 1.23 28.56
CA GLU A 218 -34.41 1.41 27.77
C GLU A 218 -34.92 0.08 27.17
N HIS A 219 -34.23 -1.02 27.46
CA HIS A 219 -34.54 -2.34 26.96
C HIS A 219 -35.80 -2.94 27.60
N THR A 220 -36.69 -3.47 26.76
CA THR A 220 -37.85 -4.28 27.16
C THR A 220 -37.97 -5.50 26.23
N PRO A 221 -38.54 -6.64 26.69
CA PRO A 221 -38.74 -7.83 25.86
C PRO A 221 -39.53 -7.53 24.57
N GLU A 222 -40.57 -6.71 24.67
CA GLU A 222 -41.42 -6.32 23.54
C GLU A 222 -40.65 -5.46 22.53
N LEU A 223 -39.77 -4.57 23.01
CA LEU A 223 -38.92 -3.75 22.15
C LEU A 223 -37.84 -4.58 21.47
N GLU A 224 -37.27 -5.57 22.15
CA GLU A 224 -36.32 -6.51 21.55
C GLU A 224 -36.97 -7.33 20.43
N GLU A 225 -38.17 -7.89 20.65
CA GLU A 225 -38.90 -8.61 19.61
C GLU A 225 -39.22 -7.71 18.42
N ARG A 226 -39.69 -6.48 18.69
CA ARG A 226 -39.93 -5.48 17.66
C ARG A 226 -38.67 -5.20 16.85
N VAL A 227 -37.54 -4.89 17.49
CA VAL A 227 -36.26 -4.63 16.83
C VAL A 227 -35.83 -5.83 15.97
N ARG A 228 -35.88 -7.06 16.50
CA ARG A 228 -35.50 -8.27 15.75
C ARG A 228 -36.41 -8.53 14.54
N SER A 229 -37.68 -8.12 14.60
CA SER A 229 -38.61 -8.27 13.47
C SER A 229 -38.32 -7.31 12.30
N LEU A 230 -37.74 -6.13 12.57
CA LEU A 230 -37.54 -5.06 11.57
C LEU A 230 -36.65 -5.49 10.39
N SER A 231 -36.91 -4.95 9.19
CA SER A 231 -35.99 -5.09 8.06
C SER A 231 -34.73 -4.22 8.26
N ILE A 232 -33.65 -4.47 7.52
CA ILE A 232 -32.39 -3.70 7.65
C ILE A 232 -32.62 -2.18 7.52
N VAL A 233 -33.45 -1.76 6.56
CA VAL A 233 -33.76 -0.33 6.35
C VAL A 233 -34.50 0.26 7.55
N LEU A 234 -35.44 -0.50 8.13
CA LEU A 234 -36.19 -0.06 9.30
C LEU A 234 -35.33 -0.08 10.57
N LEU A 235 -34.38 -1.01 10.69
CA LEU A 235 -33.39 -1.02 11.76
C LEU A 235 -32.50 0.22 11.72
N GLN A 236 -32.02 0.63 10.52
CA GLN A 236 -31.22 1.84 10.37
C GLN A 236 -32.01 3.10 10.72
N ARG A 237 -33.29 3.18 10.32
CA ARG A 237 -34.19 4.28 10.72
C ARG A 237 -34.41 4.28 12.22
N PHE A 238 -34.76 3.14 12.80
CA PHE A 238 -34.94 2.98 14.23
C PHE A 238 -33.69 3.43 15.00
N ALA A 239 -32.51 3.01 14.57
CA ALA A 239 -31.25 3.43 15.19
C ALA A 239 -31.07 4.95 15.12
N LYS A 240 -31.31 5.56 13.96
CA LYS A 240 -31.24 7.01 13.78
C LYS A 240 -32.24 7.76 14.66
N ASP A 241 -33.50 7.31 14.69
CA ASP A 241 -34.60 7.94 15.43
C ASP A 241 -34.37 7.87 16.96
N ASN A 242 -33.62 6.88 17.42
CA ASN A 242 -33.25 6.70 18.84
C ASN A 242 -31.82 7.19 19.16
N ASP A 243 -31.17 7.94 18.26
CA ASP A 243 -29.78 8.41 18.40
C ASP A 243 -28.77 7.28 18.75
N ILE A 244 -28.98 6.11 18.17
CA ILE A 244 -28.12 4.93 18.28
C ILE A 244 -27.17 4.94 17.08
N LYS A 245 -25.86 5.02 17.35
CA LYS A 245 -24.81 4.93 16.33
C LYS A 245 -24.62 3.49 15.83
N ALA A 246 -25.61 2.97 15.11
CA ALA A 246 -25.55 1.67 14.46
C ALA A 246 -25.44 1.85 12.93
N SER A 247 -24.29 1.47 12.37
CA SER A 247 -24.05 1.44 10.92
C SER A 247 -24.10 0.01 10.41
N ILE A 248 -24.49 -0.19 9.16
CA ILE A 248 -24.31 -1.49 8.48
C ILE A 248 -22.86 -1.71 8.07
N GLU A 249 -22.06 -0.65 7.98
CA GLU A 249 -20.66 -0.72 7.62
C GLU A 249 -19.81 -0.85 8.88
N LEU A 250 -18.88 -1.80 8.87
CA LEU A 250 -17.92 -1.97 9.94
C LEU A 250 -16.97 -0.77 10.02
N LYS A 251 -16.76 -0.26 11.24
CA LYS A 251 -15.74 0.72 11.58
C LYS A 251 -14.34 0.11 11.49
N LYS A 252 -13.30 0.95 11.46
CA LYS A 252 -11.91 0.49 11.36
C LYS A 252 -11.54 -0.44 12.51
N GLU A 253 -11.91 -0.06 13.73
CA GLU A 253 -11.67 -0.80 14.97
C GLU A 253 -12.30 -2.19 14.90
N GLU A 254 -13.56 -2.27 14.44
CA GLU A 254 -14.28 -3.53 14.30
C GLU A 254 -13.63 -4.44 13.23
N VAL A 255 -13.17 -3.88 12.12
CA VAL A 255 -12.44 -4.63 11.09
C VAL A 255 -11.10 -5.14 11.63
N ILE A 256 -10.37 -4.33 12.39
CA ILE A 256 -9.10 -4.71 13.02
C ILE A 256 -9.32 -5.85 14.02
N GLU A 257 -10.28 -5.71 14.93
CA GLU A 257 -10.57 -6.74 15.93
C GLU A 257 -11.07 -8.02 15.29
N TYR A 258 -11.88 -7.92 14.23
CA TYR A 258 -12.30 -9.10 13.47
C TYR A 258 -11.11 -9.86 12.90
N ILE A 259 -10.11 -9.16 12.36
CA ILE A 259 -8.89 -9.81 11.85
C ILE A 259 -8.13 -10.48 12.99
N LEU A 260 -7.88 -9.76 14.08
CA LEU A 260 -7.14 -10.29 15.23
C LEU A 260 -7.84 -11.50 15.87
N ALA A 261 -9.17 -11.52 15.92
CA ALA A 261 -9.95 -12.63 16.47
C ALA A 261 -9.95 -13.89 15.60
N ASN A 262 -9.76 -13.75 14.28
CA ASN A 262 -9.94 -14.84 13.32
C ASN A 262 -8.65 -15.28 12.61
N ALA A 263 -7.59 -14.47 12.64
CA ALA A 263 -6.33 -14.81 11.99
C ALA A 263 -5.61 -15.94 12.74
N ASN A 264 -5.02 -16.88 12.01
CA ASN A 264 -4.35 -18.05 12.59
C ASN A 264 -3.22 -17.68 13.56
N GLN A 265 -2.56 -16.55 13.32
CA GLN A 265 -1.45 -16.03 14.11
C GLN A 265 -1.89 -15.56 15.50
N THR A 266 -3.12 -15.05 15.62
CA THR A 266 -3.58 -14.31 16.80
C THR A 266 -4.78 -14.92 17.50
N LYS A 267 -5.62 -15.71 16.80
CA LYS A 267 -6.89 -16.24 17.32
C LYS A 267 -6.77 -16.97 18.66
N ASP A 268 -5.72 -17.76 18.87
CA ASP A 268 -5.58 -18.59 20.08
C ASP A 268 -5.27 -17.77 21.33
N LYS A 269 -4.79 -16.54 21.16
CA LYS A 269 -4.43 -15.62 22.25
C LYS A 269 -5.08 -14.26 22.09
N TYR A 270 -6.09 -14.19 21.22
CA TYR A 270 -6.79 -12.96 20.97
C TYR A 270 -7.47 -12.53 22.26
N ALA A 271 -7.20 -11.30 22.66
CA ALA A 271 -7.89 -10.64 23.73
C ALA A 271 -8.21 -9.22 23.26
N LEU A 272 -9.37 -8.72 23.70
CA LEU A 272 -9.67 -7.31 23.59
C LEU A 272 -8.60 -6.50 24.32
N PRO A 273 -8.26 -5.31 23.82
CA PRO A 273 -7.27 -4.48 24.48
C PRO A 273 -7.75 -4.11 25.88
N VAL A 274 -6.84 -4.21 26.86
CA VAL A 274 -7.12 -3.84 28.27
C VAL A 274 -7.49 -2.37 28.39
N ASP A 275 -6.95 -1.54 27.49
CA ASP A 275 -7.20 -0.12 27.41
C ASP A 275 -7.57 0.28 25.97
N ILE A 276 -8.75 0.87 25.82
CA ILE A 276 -9.28 1.38 24.54
C ILE A 276 -8.37 2.46 23.96
N SER A 277 -7.56 3.15 24.78
CA SER A 277 -6.60 4.16 24.31
C SER A 277 -5.56 3.59 23.33
N VAL A 278 -5.42 2.27 23.21
CA VAL A 278 -4.51 1.62 22.27
C VAL A 278 -4.63 2.15 20.84
N TYR A 279 -5.85 2.43 20.38
CA TYR A 279 -6.07 2.96 19.02
C TYR A 279 -5.57 4.39 18.88
N ASP A 280 -5.54 5.16 19.96
CA ASP A 280 -5.15 6.56 19.99
C ASP A 280 -3.71 6.79 20.47
N ARG A 281 -2.97 5.73 20.78
CA ARG A 281 -1.56 5.82 21.18
C ARG A 281 -0.75 6.55 20.10
N GLU A 282 0.11 7.46 20.55
CA GLU A 282 1.10 8.09 19.70
C GLU A 282 2.40 7.30 19.81
N LEU A 283 2.75 6.56 18.75
CA LEU A 283 3.99 5.77 18.71
C LEU A 283 5.17 6.61 18.21
N ARG A 284 4.91 7.67 17.44
CA ARG A 284 5.97 8.52 16.87
C ARG A 284 6.59 9.36 17.97
N SER A 285 7.91 9.48 17.93
CA SER A 285 8.66 10.33 18.85
C SER A 285 8.24 11.80 18.73
N LYS A 286 8.23 12.55 19.84
CA LYS A 286 7.89 13.99 19.84
C LYS A 286 8.78 14.78 18.89
N GLU A 287 10.06 14.43 18.83
CA GLU A 287 11.04 15.05 17.94
C GLU A 287 10.63 14.96 16.47
N LYS A 288 10.11 13.80 16.02
CA LYS A 288 9.62 13.60 14.65
C LYS A 288 8.36 14.40 14.36
N ILE A 289 7.43 14.47 15.33
CA ILE A 289 6.20 15.25 15.20
C ILE A 289 6.54 16.75 15.08
N GLU A 290 7.41 17.24 15.95
CA GLU A 290 7.88 18.63 15.95
C GLU A 290 8.69 18.95 14.69
N ALA A 291 9.57 18.07 14.26
CA ALA A 291 10.32 18.23 13.01
C ALA A 291 9.37 18.36 11.82
N ARG A 292 8.31 17.54 11.77
CA ARG A 292 7.30 17.64 10.71
C ARG A 292 6.52 18.94 10.79
N ALA A 293 6.12 19.38 11.97
CA ALA A 293 5.42 20.64 12.15
C ALA A 293 6.26 21.83 11.64
N LYS A 294 7.56 21.85 11.98
CA LYS A 294 8.51 22.87 11.48
C LYS A 294 8.61 22.87 9.96
N GLN A 295 8.74 21.71 9.32
CA GLN A 295 8.77 21.60 7.85
C GLN A 295 7.50 22.17 7.20
N ILE A 296 6.34 21.92 7.79
CA ILE A 296 5.05 22.44 7.29
C ILE A 296 5.01 23.97 7.42
N GLU A 297 5.45 24.52 8.56
CA GLU A 297 5.51 25.97 8.76
C GLU A 297 6.50 26.66 7.80
N GLU A 298 7.68 26.08 7.60
CA GLU A 298 8.69 26.58 6.67
C GLU A 298 8.18 26.56 5.23
N ALA A 299 7.51 25.49 4.81
CA ALA A 299 6.91 25.38 3.48
C ALA A 299 5.84 26.46 3.24
N LYS A 300 4.97 26.71 4.21
CA LYS A 300 3.96 27.78 4.13
C LYS A 300 4.58 29.17 4.00
N LYS A 301 5.64 29.46 4.78
CA LYS A 301 6.36 30.75 4.71
C LYS A 301 7.09 30.96 3.38
N ALA A 302 7.53 29.89 2.74
CA ALA A 302 8.19 29.96 1.43
C ALA A 302 7.20 30.31 0.30
N GLU A 303 5.95 29.86 0.41
CA GLU A 303 4.89 30.11 -0.58
C GLU A 303 4.33 31.54 -0.50
N GLU A 304 4.37 32.18 0.68
CA GLU A 304 3.90 33.56 0.90
C GLU A 304 4.83 34.64 0.33
N LYS A 305 6.06 34.31 -0.08
CA LYS A 305 6.95 35.29 -0.73
C LYS A 305 6.60 35.41 -2.23
N PRO A 306 6.05 36.54 -2.70
CA PRO A 306 5.73 36.69 -4.12
C PRO A 306 7.02 36.64 -4.94
N ALA A 307 7.01 35.86 -6.03
CA ALA A 307 8.09 35.86 -7.00
C ALA A 307 8.29 37.29 -7.55
N PRO A 308 9.53 37.80 -7.64
CA PRO A 308 9.78 39.11 -8.24
C PRO A 308 9.32 39.08 -9.70
N VAL A 309 8.42 40.00 -10.04
CA VAL A 309 7.97 40.24 -11.41
C VAL A 309 9.18 40.66 -12.23
N VAL A 310 9.71 39.73 -13.05
CA VAL A 310 10.74 40.07 -14.05
C VAL A 310 10.04 40.84 -15.16
N VAL A 311 10.05 42.16 -15.06
CA VAL A 311 9.72 43.05 -16.19
C VAL A 311 10.85 42.90 -17.21
N LYS A 312 10.62 42.11 -18.27
CA LYS A 312 11.46 42.17 -19.47
C LYS A 312 11.15 43.50 -20.16
N GLU A 313 12.10 44.43 -20.16
CA GLU A 313 12.08 45.59 -21.06
C GLU A 313 12.16 45.09 -22.51
N GLU A 314 11.13 45.36 -23.30
CA GLU A 314 11.17 45.21 -24.76
C GLU A 314 11.98 46.36 -25.38
N PRO A 315 12.88 46.11 -26.35
CA PRO A 315 13.50 47.17 -27.13
C PRO A 315 12.52 47.72 -28.18
N LYS A 316 12.47 49.05 -28.27
CA LYS A 316 11.59 49.87 -29.13
C LYS A 316 11.62 49.45 -30.61
N PRO A 317 10.47 49.39 -31.31
CA PRO A 317 10.41 49.06 -32.74
C PRO A 317 10.64 50.30 -33.63
N VAL A 318 11.39 50.09 -34.72
CA VAL A 318 11.47 50.99 -35.87
C VAL A 318 10.29 50.67 -36.80
N ALA A 319 9.52 51.68 -37.20
CA ALA A 319 8.42 51.60 -38.19
C ALA A 319 8.73 52.55 -39.36
N PRO A 320 7.97 52.59 -40.49
CA PRO A 320 6.95 51.66 -41.00
C PRO A 320 7.05 51.41 -42.54
N LYS A 321 6.28 50.44 -43.06
CA LYS A 321 5.38 50.66 -44.22
C LYS A 321 4.24 49.60 -44.25
N PRO A 322 3.02 49.95 -44.68
CA PRO A 322 1.80 49.27 -44.26
C PRO A 322 1.09 48.51 -45.39
N VAL A 323 0.49 47.35 -45.08
CA VAL A 323 -0.64 46.78 -45.85
C VAL A 323 -1.65 46.14 -44.87
N LYS A 324 -2.91 46.55 -45.00
CA LYS A 324 -4.12 46.19 -44.23
C LYS A 324 -4.34 44.66 -44.18
N VAL A 325 -4.39 44.01 -43.02
CA VAL A 325 -5.54 43.72 -42.11
C VAL A 325 -6.75 43.07 -42.79
N GLU A 326 -6.87 41.75 -42.60
CA GLU A 326 -8.05 41.09 -42.01
C GLU A 326 -7.54 39.96 -41.09
N GLU A 327 -7.40 40.25 -39.80
CA GLU A 327 -6.99 39.27 -38.78
C GLU A 327 -8.22 38.87 -37.96
N LYS A 328 -8.64 37.60 -38.10
CA LYS A 328 -9.54 36.95 -37.14
C LYS A 328 -8.75 36.68 -35.87
N VAL A 329 -9.23 37.23 -34.77
CA VAL A 329 -8.71 37.05 -33.42
C VAL A 329 -8.70 35.57 -33.05
N GLU A 330 -7.53 34.93 -33.03
CA GLU A 330 -7.32 33.69 -32.29
C GLU A 330 -6.84 34.02 -30.87
N VAL A 331 -7.77 33.86 -29.94
CA VAL A 331 -7.52 33.85 -28.51
C VAL A 331 -6.59 32.68 -28.20
N VAL A 332 -5.30 32.95 -27.98
CA VAL A 332 -4.36 31.97 -27.41
C VAL A 332 -4.78 31.68 -25.98
N LYS A 333 -5.63 30.66 -25.81
CA LYS A 333 -5.89 30.02 -24.53
C LYS A 333 -4.59 29.36 -24.07
N LYS A 334 -3.99 29.87 -22.99
CA LYS A 334 -2.99 29.15 -22.20
C LYS A 334 -3.55 27.75 -21.87
N SER A 335 -2.92 26.69 -22.37
CA SER A 335 -3.30 25.32 -22.04
C SER A 335 -3.04 25.08 -20.54
N LYS A 336 -4.04 24.52 -19.85
CA LYS A 336 -4.03 24.30 -18.39
C LYS A 336 -3.34 22.99 -17.96
N HIS A 337 -2.67 22.29 -18.88
CA HIS A 337 -2.22 20.92 -18.62
C HIS A 337 -0.80 20.68 -19.12
N SER A 338 -0.06 19.86 -18.38
CA SER A 338 1.32 19.48 -18.71
C SER A 338 1.38 18.69 -20.02
N PRO A 339 2.51 18.72 -20.76
CA PRO A 339 2.67 17.96 -22.01
C PRO A 339 2.37 16.46 -21.87
N GLN A 340 2.68 15.88 -20.70
CA GLN A 340 2.38 14.49 -20.35
C GLN A 340 0.86 14.19 -20.24
N TYR A 341 0.03 15.19 -19.93
CA TYR A 341 -1.43 15.01 -19.87
C TYR A 341 -2.04 14.95 -21.27
N GLU A 342 -1.55 15.76 -22.21
CA GLU A 342 -2.02 15.73 -23.61
C GLU A 342 -1.65 14.42 -24.31
N GLU A 343 -0.49 13.85 -23.97
CA GLU A 343 -0.04 12.54 -24.48
C GLU A 343 -0.93 11.40 -23.96
N VAL A 344 -1.25 11.38 -22.67
CA VAL A 344 -2.19 10.41 -22.07
C VAL A 344 -3.60 10.55 -22.66
N VAL A 345 -4.07 11.76 -22.93
CA VAL A 345 -5.38 11.99 -23.56
C VAL A 345 -5.41 11.45 -25.00
N LYS A 346 -4.30 11.56 -25.74
CA LYS A 346 -4.19 10.98 -27.09
C LYS A 346 -4.17 9.44 -27.05
N GLU A 347 -3.45 8.84 -26.10
CA GLU A 347 -3.45 7.38 -25.92
C GLU A 347 -4.83 6.85 -25.54
N LEU A 348 -5.55 7.54 -24.65
CA LEU A 348 -6.92 7.18 -24.29
C LEU A 348 -7.90 7.31 -25.46
N ALA A 349 -7.69 8.29 -26.35
CA ALA A 349 -8.50 8.44 -27.56
C ALA A 349 -8.27 7.27 -28.54
N LEU A 350 -7.01 6.88 -28.75
CA LEU A 350 -6.64 5.72 -29.58
C LEU A 350 -7.23 4.42 -29.02
N LEU A 351 -7.08 4.17 -27.73
CA LEU A 351 -7.67 3.01 -27.05
C LEU A 351 -9.19 2.98 -27.22
N ARG A 352 -9.86 4.13 -27.15
CA ARG A 352 -11.31 4.22 -27.33
C ARG A 352 -11.75 3.90 -28.76
N GLU A 353 -11.00 4.34 -29.76
CA GLU A 353 -11.24 4.01 -31.16
C GLU A 353 -11.05 2.51 -31.42
N GLU A 354 -9.97 1.92 -30.90
CA GLU A 354 -9.71 0.48 -31.01
C GLU A 354 -10.81 -0.36 -30.34
N LEU A 355 -11.29 0.07 -29.18
CA LEU A 355 -12.37 -0.61 -28.46
C LEU A 355 -13.70 -0.50 -29.19
N LEU A 356 -14.01 0.65 -29.79
CA LEU A 356 -15.19 0.83 -30.63
C LEU A 356 -15.12 0.00 -31.92
N HIS A 357 -13.95 -0.05 -32.55
CA HIS A 357 -13.70 -0.91 -33.70
C HIS A 357 -13.88 -2.38 -33.34
N HIS A 358 -13.36 -2.82 -32.19
CA HIS A 358 -13.55 -4.18 -31.68
C HIS A 358 -15.02 -4.49 -31.38
N ILE A 359 -15.74 -3.58 -30.72
CA ILE A 359 -17.18 -3.74 -30.44
C ILE A 359 -18.00 -3.87 -31.73
N ASN A 360 -17.63 -3.13 -32.78
CA ASN A 360 -18.37 -3.12 -34.03
C ASN A 360 -18.02 -4.28 -34.97
N ASN A 361 -16.78 -4.79 -34.91
CA ASN A 361 -16.27 -5.73 -35.90
C ASN A 361 -15.92 -7.13 -35.32
N CYS A 362 -15.93 -7.32 -34.00
CA CYS A 362 -15.69 -8.63 -33.39
C CYS A 362 -16.96 -9.50 -33.33
N LYS A 363 -16.85 -10.76 -33.77
CA LYS A 363 -17.92 -11.77 -33.60
C LYS A 363 -18.23 -12.08 -32.13
N CYS A 364 -17.32 -11.73 -31.21
CA CYS A 364 -17.46 -11.93 -29.77
C CYS A 364 -18.50 -10.99 -29.12
N THR A 365 -18.77 -9.82 -29.71
CA THR A 365 -19.77 -8.85 -29.21
C THR A 365 -21.11 -8.92 -29.95
N ALA A 366 -21.21 -9.73 -31.01
CA ALA A 366 -22.45 -9.91 -31.78
C ALA A 366 -23.60 -10.50 -30.93
N SER A 367 -23.28 -11.41 -29.99
CA SER A 367 -24.25 -12.03 -29.08
C SER A 367 -24.88 -11.08 -28.06
N LEU A 368 -24.30 -9.89 -27.87
CA LEU A 368 -24.81 -8.83 -26.99
C LEU A 368 -25.69 -7.81 -27.72
N LYS A 369 -25.63 -7.73 -29.06
CA LYS A 369 -26.48 -6.85 -29.87
C LYS A 369 -27.89 -7.43 -30.11
N GLU A 370 -28.08 -8.74 -29.98
CA GLU A 370 -29.38 -9.42 -30.16
C GLU A 370 -30.26 -9.47 -28.88
N LYS A 371 -29.80 -8.91 -27.76
CA LYS A 371 -30.54 -8.85 -26.48
C LYS A 371 -30.96 -7.44 -26.05
N LYS A 372 -31.04 -6.48 -26.97
CA LYS A 372 -31.60 -5.15 -26.71
C LYS A 372 -32.73 -4.80 -27.66
#